data_AF-A0A368UJG4-F1
#
_entry.id   AF-A0A368UJG4-F1
#
_cell.length_a   1.000
_cell.length_b   1.000
_cell.length_c   1.000
_cell.angle_alpha   90.00
_cell.angle_beta   90.00
_cell.angle_gamma   90.00
#
_symmetry.space_group_name_H-M   'P 1'
#
loop_
_entity.id
_entity.type
_entity.pdbx_description
1 polymer ?
#
loop_
_entity_poly.entity_id
_entity_poly.type
_entity_poly.pdbx_seq_one_letter_code
_entity_poly.pdbx_strand_id
1 'polypeptide(L)'
;MNYFEGITDLEQAKLRYREVAKQLHPDKGGTAIEFQKMQEEYKILLVKLQQNHNAVPSNNPSPETELLSELGKLATVLLEKQVPQEYLKQRMTNRQSPVEKRIYSGLISFLDKLV
;
A
#
# COMPACT_ATOMS: atom_id res chain seq x y z
N MET A 1 -25.77 -1.37 -7.55
CA MET A 1 -25.32 -2.76 -7.36
C MET A 1 -26.41 -3.44 -6.58
N ASN A 2 -27.03 -4.47 -7.13
CA ASN A 2 -28.20 -5.10 -6.51
C ASN A 2 -27.81 -6.17 -5.48
N TYR A 3 -26.61 -6.77 -5.63
CA TYR A 3 -26.19 -7.89 -4.77
C TYR A 3 -25.18 -7.51 -3.67
N PHE A 4 -24.50 -6.38 -3.85
CA PHE A 4 -23.41 -5.92 -2.99
C PHE A 4 -23.64 -4.51 -2.43
N GLU A 5 -24.90 -4.18 -2.15
CA GLU A 5 -25.28 -2.88 -1.58
C GLU A 5 -24.74 -2.74 -0.14
N GLY A 6 -23.99 -1.66 0.13
CA GLY A 6 -23.43 -1.36 1.45
C GLY A 6 -22.07 -2.02 1.78
N ILE A 7 -21.47 -2.78 0.86
CA ILE A 7 -20.17 -3.43 1.10
C ILE A 7 -19.03 -2.46 0.83
N THR A 8 -18.27 -2.14 1.87
CA THR A 8 -17.11 -1.24 1.84
C THR A 8 -15.79 -1.97 2.10
N ASP A 9 -15.84 -3.24 2.46
CA ASP A 9 -14.67 -4.05 2.81
C ASP A 9 -14.53 -5.30 1.93
N LEU A 10 -13.29 -5.70 1.68
CA LEU A 10 -12.94 -6.81 0.80
C LEU A 10 -13.36 -8.18 1.38
N GLU A 11 -13.25 -8.36 2.69
CA GLU A 11 -13.65 -9.62 3.33
C GLU A 11 -15.17 -9.77 3.32
N GLN A 12 -15.89 -8.68 3.55
CA GLN A 12 -17.35 -8.66 3.40
C GLN A 12 -17.79 -8.95 1.95
N ALA A 13 -17.08 -8.41 0.96
CA ALA A 13 -17.35 -8.68 -0.46
C ALA A 13 -17.20 -10.18 -0.79
N LYS A 14 -16.13 -10.83 -0.31
CA LYS A 14 -15.88 -12.27 -0.54
C LYS A 14 -16.93 -13.14 0.14
N LEU A 15 -17.28 -12.82 1.38
CA LEU A 15 -18.30 -13.55 2.14
C LEU A 15 -19.64 -13.47 1.42
N ARG A 16 -20.06 -12.27 1.02
CA ARG A 16 -21.32 -12.07 0.31
C ARG A 16 -21.32 -12.75 -1.06
N TYR A 17 -20.21 -12.70 -1.79
CA TYR A 17 -20.05 -13.42 -3.04
C TYR A 17 -20.28 -14.93 -2.86
N ARG A 18 -19.74 -15.54 -1.80
CA ARG A 18 -19.93 -16.99 -1.54
C ARG A 18 -21.37 -17.33 -1.18
N GLU A 19 -22.07 -16.47 -0.46
CA GLU A 19 -23.49 -16.66 -0.13
C GLU A 19 -24.37 -16.58 -1.38
N VAL A 20 -24.18 -15.52 -2.15
CA VAL A 20 -24.96 -15.25 -3.37
C VAL A 20 -24.65 -16.31 -4.43
N ALA A 21 -23.38 -16.72 -4.60
CA ALA A 21 -23.00 -17.80 -5.51
C ALA A 21 -23.62 -19.15 -5.13
N LYS A 22 -23.81 -19.44 -3.84
CA LYS A 22 -24.51 -20.64 -3.39
C LYS A 22 -26.02 -20.57 -3.64
N GLN A 23 -26.62 -19.39 -3.60
CA GLN A 23 -28.05 -19.21 -3.86
C GLN A 23 -28.38 -19.21 -5.36
N LEU A 24 -27.51 -18.63 -6.17
CA LEU A 24 -27.63 -18.54 -7.64
C LEU A 24 -26.97 -19.69 -8.39
N HIS A 25 -26.55 -20.75 -7.68
CA HIS A 25 -25.96 -21.90 -8.35
C HIS A 25 -27.04 -22.63 -9.19
N PRO A 26 -26.73 -23.06 -10.43
CA PRO A 26 -27.69 -23.76 -11.29
C PRO A 26 -28.26 -25.04 -10.67
N ASP A 27 -27.51 -25.75 -9.82
CA ASP A 27 -28.05 -26.90 -9.04
C ASP A 27 -29.12 -26.51 -8.01
N LYS A 28 -29.19 -25.24 -7.60
CA LYS A 28 -30.11 -24.72 -6.59
C LYS A 28 -31.20 -23.82 -7.18
N GLY A 29 -31.33 -23.78 -8.51
CA GLY A 29 -32.37 -23.04 -9.21
C GLY A 29 -31.98 -21.64 -9.69
N GLY A 30 -30.69 -21.29 -9.65
CA GLY A 30 -30.20 -20.03 -10.21
C GLY A 30 -29.95 -20.10 -11.72
N THR A 31 -30.15 -18.99 -12.43
CA THR A 31 -29.90 -18.92 -13.87
C THR A 31 -28.46 -18.50 -14.15
N ALA A 32 -27.78 -19.13 -15.12
CA ALA A 32 -26.41 -18.77 -15.51
C ALA A 32 -26.24 -17.26 -15.84
N ILE A 33 -27.30 -16.65 -16.38
CA ILE A 33 -27.37 -15.21 -16.70
C ILE A 33 -27.27 -14.34 -15.43
N GLU A 34 -27.93 -14.75 -14.35
CA GLU A 34 -27.91 -14.01 -13.09
C GLU A 34 -26.58 -14.19 -12.36
N PHE A 35 -25.97 -15.38 -12.46
CA PHE A 35 -24.64 -15.63 -11.94
C PHE A 35 -23.58 -14.78 -12.65
N GLN A 36 -23.68 -14.65 -13.98
CA GLN A 36 -22.79 -13.79 -14.76
C GLN A 36 -22.93 -12.31 -14.39
N LYS A 37 -24.17 -11.81 -14.25
CA LYS A 37 -24.41 -10.43 -13.77
C LYS A 37 -23.83 -10.20 -12.38
N MET A 38 -23.98 -11.17 -11.48
CA MET A 38 -23.41 -11.11 -10.13
C MET A 38 -21.88 -11.06 -10.16
N GLN A 39 -21.24 -11.86 -11.01
CA GLN A 39 -19.78 -11.82 -11.18
C GLN A 39 -19.29 -10.48 -11.74
N GLU A 40 -20.00 -9.90 -12.70
CA GLU A 40 -19.68 -8.57 -13.24
C GLU A 40 -19.78 -7.49 -12.16
N GLU A 41 -20.85 -7.50 -11.35
CA GLU A 41 -20.98 -6.58 -10.21
C GLU A 41 -19.84 -6.76 -9.19
N TYR A 42 -19.48 -8.00 -8.86
CA TYR A 42 -18.37 -8.28 -7.95
C TYR A 42 -17.04 -7.76 -8.50
N LYS A 43 -16.78 -7.93 -9.80
CA LYS A 43 -15.57 -7.41 -10.44
C LYS A 43 -15.51 -5.88 -10.39
N ILE A 44 -16.63 -5.20 -10.67
CA ILE A 44 -16.70 -3.73 -10.57
C ILE A 44 -16.49 -3.28 -9.12
N LEU A 45 -17.04 -4.01 -8.14
CA LEU A 45 -16.86 -3.71 -6.73
C LEU A 45 -15.41 -3.88 -6.30
N LEU A 46 -14.74 -4.94 -6.75
CA LEU A 46 -13.32 -5.14 -6.51
C LEU A 46 -12.48 -4.01 -7.12
N VAL A 47 -12.80 -3.56 -8.33
CA VAL A 47 -12.11 -2.42 -8.96
C VAL A 47 -12.33 -1.14 -8.15
N LYS A 48 -13.55 -0.90 -7.65
CA LYS A 48 -13.84 0.27 -6.78
C LYS A 48 -13.14 0.18 -5.42
N LEU A 49 -13.14 -0.99 -4.79
CA LEU A 49 -12.41 -1.22 -3.54
C LEU A 49 -10.91 -1.05 -3.75
N GLN A 50 -10.38 -1.58 -4.86
CA GLN A 50 -9.00 -1.35 -5.25
C GLN A 50 -8.75 0.13 -5.49
N GLN A 51 -9.61 0.88 -6.18
CA GLN A 51 -9.43 2.32 -6.37
C GLN A 51 -9.44 3.10 -5.05
N ASN A 52 -10.32 2.74 -4.11
CA ASN A 52 -10.36 3.34 -2.77
C ASN A 52 -9.13 2.97 -1.93
N HIS A 53 -8.60 1.75 -2.08
CA HIS A 53 -7.34 1.34 -1.47
C HIS A 53 -6.10 1.91 -2.19
N ASN A 54 -6.19 2.17 -3.49
CA ASN A 54 -5.14 2.72 -4.36
C ASN A 54 -5.19 4.25 -4.46
N ALA A 55 -5.87 4.91 -3.53
CA ALA A 55 -5.60 6.31 -3.22
C ALA A 55 -4.18 6.52 -2.62
N VAL A 56 -3.27 5.53 -2.67
CA VAL A 56 -1.78 5.56 -2.72
C VAL A 56 -1.26 4.14 -3.10
N PRO A 57 -0.23 3.95 -3.96
CA PRO A 57 -0.31 3.82 -5.42
C PRO A 57 -0.11 2.38 -5.99
N SER A 58 -0.57 2.24 -7.24
CA SER A 58 -0.07 1.39 -8.34
C SER A 58 0.99 0.33 -8.05
N ASN A 59 0.67 -0.92 -8.39
CA ASN A 59 1.53 -2.11 -8.35
C ASN A 59 2.66 -2.14 -9.41
N ASN A 60 3.03 -0.97 -9.94
CA ASN A 60 4.35 -0.75 -10.51
C ASN A 60 5.03 0.21 -9.53
N PRO A 61 6.02 -0.23 -8.72
CA PRO A 61 6.71 0.69 -7.86
C PRO A 61 7.27 1.81 -8.75
N SER A 62 6.73 3.01 -8.58
CA SER A 62 7.38 4.20 -9.07
C SER A 62 8.80 4.21 -8.50
N PRO A 63 9.81 4.70 -9.23
CA PRO A 63 11.15 4.89 -8.67
C PRO A 63 11.12 5.63 -7.31
N GLU A 64 10.11 6.47 -7.08
CA GLU A 64 9.88 7.16 -5.81
C GLU A 64 9.46 6.23 -4.66
N THR A 65 8.60 5.25 -4.92
CA THR A 65 8.15 4.29 -3.90
C THR A 65 9.24 3.27 -3.54
N GLU A 66 10.05 2.88 -4.53
CA GLU A 66 11.26 2.08 -4.30
C GLU A 66 12.26 2.87 -3.47
N LEU A 67 12.50 4.14 -3.81
CA LEU A 67 13.36 5.03 -3.05
C LEU A 67 12.88 5.19 -1.60
N LEU A 68 11.59 5.39 -1.37
CA LEU A 68 11.02 5.50 -0.02
C LEU A 68 11.18 4.20 0.78
N SER A 69 11.05 3.03 0.14
CA SER A 69 11.29 1.73 0.75
C SER A 69 12.77 1.55 1.15
N GLU A 70 13.70 1.95 0.27
CA GLU A 70 15.14 1.93 0.58
C GLU A 70 15.50 2.91 1.70
N LEU A 71 14.93 4.11 1.69
CA LEU A 71 15.10 5.09 2.77
C LEU A 71 14.57 4.56 4.11
N GLY A 72 13.42 3.87 4.09
CA GLY A 72 12.87 3.20 5.27
C GLY A 72 13.82 2.14 5.83
N LYS A 73 14.36 1.27 4.96
CA LYS A 73 15.35 0.25 5.36
C LYS A 73 16.61 0.87 5.96
N LEU A 74 17.10 1.95 5.34
CA LEU A 74 18.28 2.67 5.83
C LEU A 74 18.03 3.28 7.22
N ALA A 75 16.88 3.92 7.42
CA ALA A 75 16.49 4.50 8.70
C ALA A 75 16.43 3.45 9.82
N THR A 76 15.86 2.28 9.55
CA THR A 76 15.83 1.15 10.49
C THR A 76 17.24 0.71 10.88
N VAL A 77 18.15 0.55 9.92
CA VAL A 77 19.54 0.17 10.20
C VAL A 77 20.26 1.23 11.03
N LEU A 78 20.04 2.52 10.75
CA LEU A 78 20.64 3.61 11.53
C LEU A 78 20.15 3.61 12.98
N LEU A 79 18.87 3.33 13.22
CA LEU A 79 18.30 3.18 14.55
C LEU A 79 18.83 1.93 15.27
N GLU A 80 18.83 0.77 14.59
CA GLU A 80 19.32 -0.50 15.16
C GLU A 80 20.79 -0.45 15.55
N LYS A 81 21.62 0.20 14.71
CA LYS A 81 23.05 0.36 14.98
C LYS A 81 23.35 1.48 16.00
N GLN A 82 22.31 2.08 16.59
CA GLN A 82 22.40 3.22 17.51
C GLN A 82 23.38 4.28 16.97
N VAL A 83 23.35 4.54 15.66
CA VAL A 83 24.35 5.42 15.04
C VAL A 83 24.17 6.79 15.66
N PRO A 84 25.15 7.29 16.44
CA PRO A 84 24.99 8.57 17.10
C PRO A 84 24.87 9.65 16.02
N GLN A 85 23.88 10.52 16.13
CA GLN A 85 23.72 11.60 15.15
C GLN A 85 24.97 12.49 15.03
N GLU A 86 25.74 12.60 16.12
CA GLU A 86 27.04 13.26 16.14
C GLU A 86 28.05 12.65 15.16
N TYR A 87 28.01 11.33 14.93
CA TYR A 87 28.84 10.67 13.91
C TYR A 87 28.47 11.14 12.50
N LEU A 88 27.17 11.31 12.21
CA LEU A 88 26.69 11.82 10.93
C LEU A 88 27.07 13.31 10.74
N LYS A 89 26.98 14.11 11.80
CA LYS A 89 27.43 15.51 11.81
C LYS A 89 28.93 15.63 11.55
N GLN A 90 29.75 14.82 12.22
CA GLN A 90 31.20 14.78 11.99
C GLN A 90 31.55 14.35 10.56
N ARG A 91 30.87 13.33 10.04
CA ARG A 91 31.00 12.89 8.64
C ARG A 91 30.64 14.01 7.68
N MET A 92 29.55 14.74 7.92
CA MET A 92 29.14 15.88 7.09
C MET A 92 30.20 16.99 7.03
N THR A 93 30.78 17.35 8.17
CA THR A 93 31.79 18.43 8.27
C THR A 93 33.09 18.07 7.56
N ASN A 94 33.48 16.79 7.58
CA ASN A 94 34.70 16.29 6.94
C ASN A 94 34.59 16.07 5.41
N ARG A 95 33.43 16.32 4.79
CA ARG A 95 33.24 16.16 3.34
C ARG A 95 33.38 17.49 2.60
N GLN A 96 33.97 17.45 1.41
CA GLN A 96 34.08 18.61 0.52
C GLN A 96 32.90 18.73 -0.46
N SER A 97 32.23 17.63 -0.80
CA SER A 97 31.13 17.64 -1.77
C SER A 97 29.87 18.35 -1.23
N PRO A 98 29.33 19.35 -1.95
CA PRO A 98 28.11 20.05 -1.54
C PRO A 98 26.86 19.16 -1.63
N VAL A 99 26.86 18.15 -2.50
CA VAL A 99 25.75 17.19 -2.64
C VAL A 99 25.70 16.27 -1.42
N GLU A 100 26.84 15.74 -1.00
CA GLU A 100 26.93 14.89 0.19
C GLU A 100 26.47 15.65 1.44
N LYS A 101 26.88 16.91 1.60
CA LYS A 101 26.42 17.74 2.73
C LYS A 101 24.90 17.89 2.78
N ARG A 102 24.25 18.08 1.62
CA ARG A 102 22.77 18.15 1.55
C ARG A 102 22.13 16.82 1.96
N ILE A 103 22.69 15.69 1.53
CA ILE A 103 22.18 14.35 1.88
C ILE A 103 22.31 14.11 3.39
N TYR A 104 23.49 14.34 3.98
CA TYR A 104 23.69 14.18 5.43
C TYR A 104 22.79 15.12 6.24
N SER A 105 22.65 16.38 5.81
CA SER A 105 21.73 17.33 6.46
C SER A 105 20.29 16.84 6.40
N GLY A 106 19.84 16.31 5.26
CA GLY A 106 18.49 15.75 5.11
C GLY A 106 18.27 14.55 6.04
N LEU A 107 19.23 13.63 6.09
CA LEU A 107 19.18 12.46 6.96
C LEU A 107 19.15 12.84 8.45
N ILE A 108 19.98 13.78 8.89
CA ILE A 108 19.98 14.27 10.27
C ILE A 108 18.61 14.88 10.61
N SER A 109 18.08 15.76 9.75
CA SER A 109 16.77 16.39 9.98
C SER A 109 15.60 15.40 10.01
N PHE A 110 15.73 14.29 9.30
CA PHE A 110 14.73 13.22 9.29
C PHE A 110 14.79 12.41 10.57
N LEU A 111 15.98 12.01 11.01
CA LEU A 111 16.18 11.28 12.26
C LEU A 111 15.74 12.12 13.48
N ASP A 112 15.96 13.43 13.47
CA ASP A 112 15.49 14.36 14.51
C ASP A 112 13.96 14.43 14.62
N LYS A 113 13.22 14.12 13.55
CA LYS A 113 11.74 14.10 13.57
C LYS A 113 11.16 12.78 14.05
N LEU A 114 11.97 11.73 14.13
CA LEU A 114 11.54 10.39 14.54
C LEU A 114 11.68 10.14 16.05
N VAL A 115 12.42 11.00 16.75
CA VAL A 115 12.64 10.99 18.21
C VAL A 115 11.79 12.09 18.84
#